data_AF-A0A525D059-F1
#
_entry.id   AF-A0A525D059-F1
#
_cell.length_a   1.000
_cell.length_b   1.000
_cell.length_c   1.000
_cell.angle_alpha   90.00
_cell.angle_beta   90.00
_cell.angle_gamma   90.00
#
_symmetry.space_group_name_H-M   'P 1'
#
loop_
_entity.id
_entity.type
_entity.pdbx_description
1 polymer ?
#
loop_
_entity_poly.entity_id
_entity_poly.type
_entity_poly.pdbx_seq_one_letter_code
_entity_poly.pdbx_strand_id
1 'polypeptide(L)'
;MTPEHDRSQDSEQIAQKIKELANQGLFTEAEQLRDQMMRDNPMALNLIVSTGEVIEEEKTKNLDLDHMAVWKTLYDDLSSEETNCLFYGTKQATLESGKLLVSQGKLNNRLFFIDNGRVTVFYHKDKKNIPIIQLSRGDILGEETFFGISFCSLSAVTQSEVNLRHISRKEAQTWHDKAPGLFEKLADFCRKHGKSERAVVRKNLERRTYQRHPCKGNATAYLIDGQGNKSQTYFRGGIEDISQSGVCFSMKCSKQETARALLGKEIEITIIIPEGEIKRICHGTIVKVSFHLHNDYSVHVRFKNLLEEAEFKPMISNNDSDTD
;
A
#
# COMPACT_ATOMS: atom_id res chain seq x y z
N MET A 1 22.15 52.65 -7.35
CA MET A 1 22.26 51.22 -7.03
C MET A 1 20.89 50.62 -7.18
N THR A 2 20.72 49.78 -8.19
CA THR A 2 19.44 49.22 -8.62
C THR A 2 19.06 48.02 -7.74
N PRO A 3 17.77 47.84 -7.40
CA PRO A 3 17.28 46.74 -6.55
C PRO A 3 17.53 45.32 -7.11
N GLU A 4 17.93 45.19 -8.38
CA GLU A 4 18.34 43.91 -8.98
C GLU A 4 19.74 43.45 -8.53
N HIS A 5 20.66 44.36 -8.20
CA HIS A 5 22.02 43.99 -7.81
C HIS A 5 22.08 43.42 -6.39
N ASP A 6 21.23 43.93 -5.50
CA ASP A 6 21.11 43.51 -4.10
C ASP A 6 20.49 42.11 -3.99
N ARG A 7 19.43 41.83 -4.78
CA ARG A 7 18.78 40.51 -4.83
C ARG A 7 19.66 39.40 -5.41
N SER A 8 20.59 39.75 -6.30
CA SER A 8 21.55 38.81 -6.89
C SER A 8 22.57 38.34 -5.84
N GLN A 9 23.11 39.27 -5.03
CA GLN A 9 24.07 38.93 -3.97
C GLN A 9 23.42 38.09 -2.86
N ASP A 10 22.19 38.39 -2.48
CA ASP A 10 21.44 37.58 -1.50
C ASP A 10 21.19 36.16 -2.00
N SER A 11 20.88 35.99 -3.29
CA SER A 11 20.65 34.67 -3.89
C SER A 11 21.93 33.82 -3.93
N GLU A 12 23.09 34.43 -4.17
CA GLU A 12 24.38 33.74 -4.13
C GLU A 12 24.75 33.27 -2.72
N GLN A 13 24.49 34.10 -1.69
CA GLN A 13 24.73 33.72 -0.30
C GLN A 13 23.82 32.55 0.14
N ILE A 14 22.54 32.61 -0.23
CA ILE A 14 21.60 31.50 0.00
C ILE A 14 22.08 30.24 -0.71
N ALA A 15 22.49 30.33 -1.98
CA ALA A 15 23.00 29.20 -2.74
C ALA A 15 24.26 28.58 -2.11
N GLN A 16 25.18 29.41 -1.63
CA GLN A 16 26.36 28.94 -0.90
C GLN A 16 25.96 28.21 0.39
N LYS A 17 24.99 28.74 1.13
CA LYS A 17 24.50 28.10 2.35
C LYS A 17 23.85 26.75 2.09
N ILE A 18 23.08 26.63 1.00
CA ILE A 18 22.50 25.35 0.57
C ILE A 18 23.60 24.31 0.32
N LYS A 19 24.68 24.69 -0.38
CA LYS A 19 25.81 23.80 -0.66
C LYS A 19 26.54 23.38 0.62
N GLU A 20 26.74 24.28 1.57
CA GLU A 20 27.32 23.95 2.88
C GLU A 20 26.48 22.94 3.66
N LEU A 21 25.16 23.15 3.71
CA LEU A 21 24.24 22.22 4.36
C LEU A 21 24.27 20.84 3.69
N ALA A 22 24.31 20.79 2.36
CA ALA A 22 24.43 19.55 1.60
C ALA A 22 25.73 18.79 1.92
N ASN A 23 26.86 19.49 1.95
CA ASN A 23 28.17 18.91 2.30
C ASN A 23 28.22 18.39 3.75
N GLN A 24 27.40 18.94 4.65
CA GLN A 24 27.27 18.48 6.03
C GLN A 24 26.27 17.32 6.20
N GLY A 25 25.63 16.87 5.11
CA GLY A 25 24.59 15.85 5.14
C GLY A 25 23.23 16.35 5.65
N LEU A 26 23.06 17.66 5.85
CA LEU A 26 21.82 18.30 6.31
C LEU A 26 20.84 18.51 5.14
N PHE A 27 20.51 17.42 4.44
CA PHE A 27 19.78 17.47 3.17
C PHE A 27 18.37 18.06 3.29
N THR A 28 17.65 17.79 4.39
CA THR A 28 16.31 18.35 4.60
C THR A 28 16.36 19.86 4.72
N GLU A 29 17.33 20.40 5.44
CA GLU A 29 17.51 21.85 5.59
C GLU A 29 17.96 22.49 4.28
N ALA A 30 18.87 21.83 3.55
CA ALA A 30 19.31 22.26 2.22
C ALA A 30 18.14 22.33 1.22
N GLU A 31 17.27 21.32 1.18
CA GLU A 31 16.08 21.31 0.33
C GLU A 31 15.08 22.40 0.72
N GLN A 32 14.81 22.60 2.00
CA GLN A 32 13.89 23.65 2.48
C GLN A 32 14.36 25.05 2.08
N LEU A 33 15.67 25.30 2.21
CA LEU A 33 16.27 26.58 1.83
C LEU A 33 16.27 26.76 0.30
N ARG A 34 16.47 25.69 -0.46
CA ARG A 34 16.31 25.70 -1.92
C ARG A 34 14.87 25.98 -2.33
N ASP A 35 13.88 25.37 -1.67
CA ASP A 35 12.46 25.62 -1.92
C ASP A 35 12.09 27.07 -1.63
N GLN A 36 12.68 27.66 -0.59
CA GLN A 36 12.54 29.07 -0.30
C GLN A 36 13.15 29.93 -1.42
N MET A 37 14.36 29.62 -1.88
CA MET A 37 15.00 30.33 -3.00
C MET A 37 14.17 30.27 -4.28
N MET A 38 13.54 29.13 -4.57
CA MET A 38 12.63 28.97 -5.73
C MET A 38 11.39 29.87 -5.63
N ARG A 39 10.84 30.05 -4.41
CA ARG A 39 9.67 30.91 -4.18
C ARG A 39 10.02 32.39 -4.21
N ASP A 40 11.12 32.76 -3.56
CA ASP A 40 11.49 34.16 -3.33
C ASP A 40 12.20 34.76 -4.56
N ASN A 41 13.02 33.96 -5.25
CA ASN A 41 13.84 34.39 -6.40
C ASN A 41 13.75 33.41 -7.58
N PRO A 42 12.57 33.25 -8.22
CA PRO A 42 12.36 32.27 -9.30
C PRO A 42 13.20 32.51 -10.56
N MET A 43 13.76 33.71 -10.75
CA MET A 43 14.64 34.05 -11.89
C MET A 43 16.09 33.56 -11.69
N ALA A 44 16.47 33.12 -10.49
CA ALA A 44 17.81 32.61 -10.18
C ALA A 44 18.01 31.16 -10.64
N LEU A 45 17.57 30.83 -11.86
CA LEU A 45 17.47 29.46 -12.37
C LEU A 45 18.79 28.69 -12.29
N ASN A 46 19.91 29.31 -12.68
CA ASN A 46 21.22 28.67 -12.62
C ASN A 46 21.63 28.28 -11.19
N LEU A 47 21.30 29.11 -10.20
CA LEU A 47 21.57 28.82 -8.78
C LEU A 47 20.63 27.73 -8.26
N ILE A 48 19.34 27.78 -8.61
CA ILE A 48 18.34 26.76 -8.26
C ILE A 48 18.71 25.38 -8.81
N VAL A 49 19.19 25.33 -10.06
CA VAL A 49 19.64 24.08 -10.70
C VAL A 49 20.92 23.59 -10.05
N SER A 50 21.98 24.41 -10.01
CA SER A 50 23.28 23.99 -9.48
C SER A 50 23.26 23.59 -8.00
N THR A 51 22.43 24.24 -7.17
CA THR A 51 22.26 23.81 -5.78
C THR A 51 21.50 22.49 -5.66
N GLY A 52 20.56 22.22 -6.57
CA GLY A 52 19.88 20.93 -6.66
C GLY A 52 20.84 19.80 -7.03
N GLU A 53 21.69 20.02 -8.02
CA GLU A 53 22.73 19.06 -8.44
C GLU A 53 23.68 18.72 -7.29
N VAL A 54 24.17 19.74 -6.57
CA VAL A 54 25.06 19.52 -5.41
C VAL A 54 24.37 18.72 -4.31
N ILE A 55 23.08 19.00 -4.01
CA ILE A 55 22.34 18.20 -3.02
C ILE A 55 22.26 16.73 -3.46
N GLU A 56 21.94 16.46 -4.72
CA GLU A 56 21.82 15.09 -5.24
C GLU A 56 23.16 14.35 -5.32
N GLU A 57 24.25 15.04 -5.67
CA GLU A 57 25.60 14.48 -5.63
C GLU A 57 26.01 14.10 -4.20
N GLU A 58 25.80 14.99 -3.23
CA GLU A 58 26.15 14.74 -1.83
C GLU A 58 25.29 13.64 -1.21
N LYS A 59 24.00 13.58 -1.54
CA LYS A 59 23.14 12.45 -1.17
C LYS A 59 23.67 11.13 -1.68
N THR A 60 24.11 11.08 -2.94
CA THR A 60 24.64 9.86 -3.57
C THR A 60 25.92 9.39 -2.88
N LYS A 61 26.80 10.33 -2.48
CA LYS A 61 28.04 10.02 -1.74
C LYS A 61 27.78 9.45 -0.34
N ASN A 62 26.66 9.83 0.28
CA ASN A 62 26.30 9.44 1.66
C ASN A 62 25.36 8.22 1.73
N LEU A 63 25.23 7.44 0.64
CA LEU A 63 24.45 6.20 0.65
C LEU A 63 25.14 5.12 1.51
N ASP A 64 24.32 4.35 2.22
CA ASP A 64 24.78 3.19 3.00
C ASP A 64 25.09 2.02 2.06
N LEU A 65 26.38 1.76 1.86
CA LEU A 65 26.89 0.75 0.95
C LEU A 65 26.44 -0.68 1.31
N ASP A 66 26.24 -0.98 2.60
CA ASP A 66 25.79 -2.31 3.02
C ASP A 66 24.34 -2.53 2.61
N HIS A 67 23.49 -1.52 2.79
CA HIS A 67 22.11 -1.56 2.31
C HIS A 67 22.06 -1.61 0.77
N MET A 68 22.85 -0.81 0.07
CA MET A 68 22.96 -0.86 -1.39
C MET A 68 23.37 -2.25 -1.89
N ALA A 69 24.31 -2.90 -1.22
CA ALA A 69 24.74 -4.25 -1.58
C ALA A 69 23.65 -5.30 -1.39
N VAL A 70 22.83 -5.20 -0.34
CA VAL A 70 21.67 -6.11 -0.13
C VAL A 70 20.66 -5.95 -1.25
N TRP A 71 20.35 -4.70 -1.59
CA TRP A 71 19.26 -4.34 -2.49
C TRP A 71 19.75 -3.98 -3.88
N LYS A 72 20.93 -4.47 -4.27
CA LYS A 72 21.55 -4.16 -5.56
C LYS A 72 20.59 -4.35 -6.73
N THR A 73 19.85 -5.46 -6.73
CA THR A 73 18.87 -5.78 -7.79
C THR A 73 17.68 -4.82 -7.84
N LEU A 74 17.39 -4.08 -6.77
CA LEU A 74 16.39 -3.02 -6.77
C LEU A 74 17.00 -1.73 -7.30
N TYR A 75 18.18 -1.35 -6.81
CA TYR A 75 18.83 -0.08 -7.13
C TYR A 75 19.45 -0.03 -8.53
N ASP A 76 19.88 -1.15 -9.11
CA ASP A 76 20.46 -1.22 -10.46
C ASP A 76 19.49 -0.74 -11.56
N ASP A 77 18.16 -0.82 -11.32
CA ASP A 77 17.10 -0.40 -12.26
C ASP A 77 16.65 1.07 -12.04
N LEU A 78 17.25 1.78 -11.07
CA LEU A 78 16.87 3.14 -10.67
C LEU A 78 17.88 4.18 -11.17
N SER A 79 17.41 5.37 -11.53
CA SER A 79 18.27 6.53 -11.73
C SER A 79 18.90 6.97 -10.39
N SER A 80 19.89 7.87 -10.45
CA SER A 80 20.46 8.47 -9.25
C SER A 80 19.40 9.23 -8.43
N GLU A 81 18.51 9.99 -9.08
CA GLU A 81 17.45 10.71 -8.37
C GLU A 81 16.44 9.74 -7.75
N GLU A 82 16.04 8.68 -8.47
CA GLU A 82 15.15 7.63 -7.95
C GLU A 82 15.78 6.88 -6.77
N THR A 83 17.07 6.58 -6.85
CA THR A 83 17.85 5.94 -5.79
C THR A 83 17.85 6.79 -4.52
N ASN A 84 18.18 8.08 -4.66
CA ASN A 84 18.17 9.03 -3.54
C ASN A 84 16.76 9.19 -2.97
N CYS A 85 15.75 9.31 -3.83
CA CYS A 85 14.35 9.46 -3.43
C CYS A 85 13.85 8.24 -2.63
N LEU A 86 14.20 7.02 -3.06
CA LEU A 86 13.88 5.79 -2.34
C LEU A 86 14.66 5.71 -1.02
N PHE A 87 15.98 5.88 -1.07
CA PHE A 87 16.86 5.68 0.08
C PHE A 87 16.52 6.65 1.22
N TYR A 88 16.49 7.96 0.93
CA TYR A 88 16.19 8.99 1.93
C TYR A 88 14.69 9.08 2.27
N GLY A 89 13.82 8.48 1.45
CA GLY A 89 12.40 8.30 1.77
C GLY A 89 12.13 7.17 2.77
N THR A 90 13.10 6.29 3.01
CA THR A 90 12.97 5.19 3.97
C THR A 90 13.54 5.56 5.34
N LYS A 91 12.99 4.94 6.38
CA LYS A 91 13.44 5.06 7.77
C LYS A 91 14.06 3.76 8.24
N GLN A 92 15.26 3.85 8.80
CA GLN A 92 15.92 2.71 9.43
C GLN A 92 15.26 2.41 10.77
N ALA A 93 15.15 1.13 11.11
CA ALA A 93 14.72 0.66 12.41
C ALA A 93 15.47 -0.62 12.81
N THR A 94 15.78 -0.73 14.09
CA THR A 94 16.29 -1.96 14.72
C THR A 94 15.21 -2.48 15.65
N LEU A 95 14.84 -3.75 15.49
CA LEU A 95 13.78 -4.38 16.26
C LEU A 95 14.31 -5.63 16.95
N GLU A 96 14.04 -5.74 18.24
CA GLU A 96 14.35 -6.94 19.03
C GLU A 96 13.56 -8.16 18.55
N SER A 97 13.96 -9.36 19.01
CA SER A 97 13.19 -10.58 18.79
C SER A 97 11.81 -10.53 19.47
N GLY A 98 10.81 -11.16 18.86
CA GLY A 98 9.45 -11.26 19.37
C GLY A 98 8.53 -10.05 19.06
N LYS A 99 8.99 -9.07 18.27
CA LYS A 99 8.19 -7.90 17.88
C LYS A 99 7.33 -8.22 16.66
N LEU A 100 6.04 -7.86 16.72
CA LEU A 100 5.12 -7.96 15.58
C LEU A 100 5.32 -6.78 14.62
N LEU A 101 5.59 -7.09 13.36
CA LEU A 101 5.73 -6.12 12.27
C LEU A 101 4.38 -5.81 11.61
N VAL A 102 3.62 -6.87 11.31
CA VAL A 102 2.28 -6.80 10.76
C VAL A 102 1.39 -7.82 11.47
N SER A 103 0.09 -7.54 11.54
CA SER A 103 -0.88 -8.38 12.25
C SER A 103 -2.08 -8.65 11.35
N GLN A 104 -2.45 -9.92 11.23
CA GLN A 104 -3.58 -10.37 10.43
C GLN A 104 -4.86 -9.62 10.83
N GLY A 105 -5.62 -9.14 9.85
CA GLY A 105 -6.85 -8.37 10.05
C GLY A 105 -6.63 -6.93 10.50
N LYS A 106 -5.39 -6.45 10.60
CA LYS A 106 -5.07 -5.03 10.87
C LYS A 106 -4.65 -4.31 9.60
N LEU A 107 -4.72 -2.98 9.64
CA LEU A 107 -4.20 -2.15 8.57
C LEU A 107 -2.68 -2.10 8.65
N ASN A 108 -2.03 -2.18 7.51
CA ASN A 108 -0.61 -1.88 7.36
C ASN A 108 -0.41 -0.98 6.14
N ASN A 109 0.24 0.15 6.35
CA ASN A 109 0.55 1.11 5.28
C ASN A 109 2.06 1.24 5.06
N ARG A 110 2.84 0.26 5.52
CA ARG A 110 4.30 0.27 5.42
C ARG A 110 4.82 -0.89 4.60
N LEU A 111 5.86 -0.61 3.83
CA LEU A 111 6.68 -1.61 3.17
C LEU A 111 7.99 -1.73 3.96
N PHE A 112 8.44 -2.95 4.20
CA PHE A 112 9.64 -3.25 4.97
C PHE A 112 10.69 -3.96 4.10
N PHE A 113 11.93 -3.51 4.20
CA PHE A 113 13.12 -4.03 3.56
C PHE A 113 14.02 -4.63 4.64
N ILE A 114 14.14 -5.95 4.70
CA ILE A 114 14.94 -6.63 5.73
C ILE A 114 16.41 -6.62 5.32
N ASP A 115 17.23 -5.84 6.02
CA ASP A 115 18.67 -5.74 5.77
C ASP A 115 19.45 -6.83 6.50
N ASN A 116 18.98 -7.20 7.70
CA ASN A 116 19.55 -8.27 8.50
C ASN A 116 18.51 -8.86 9.48
N GLY A 117 18.76 -10.09 9.93
CA GLY A 117 17.91 -10.79 10.90
C GLY A 117 16.88 -11.71 10.25
N ARG A 118 15.95 -12.23 11.06
CA ARG A 118 14.96 -13.23 10.63
C ARG A 118 13.57 -12.86 11.10
N VAL A 119 12.60 -12.96 10.19
CA VAL A 119 11.19 -12.67 10.43
C VAL A 119 10.36 -13.89 10.01
N THR A 120 9.51 -14.40 10.89
CA THR A 120 8.58 -15.47 10.54
C THR A 120 7.23 -14.87 10.19
N VAL A 121 6.77 -15.14 8.96
CA VAL A 121 5.41 -14.83 8.51
C VAL A 121 4.54 -16.05 8.78
N PHE A 122 3.39 -15.84 9.40
CA PHE A 122 2.46 -16.89 9.78
C PHE A 122 1.01 -16.49 9.54
N TYR A 123 0.16 -17.50 9.36
CA TYR A 123 -1.29 -17.34 9.30
C TYR A 123 -1.91 -17.82 10.62
N HIS A 124 -2.82 -17.05 11.19
CA HIS A 124 -3.52 -17.42 12.40
C HIS A 124 -4.87 -18.05 12.06
N LYS A 125 -5.05 -19.33 12.40
CA LYS A 125 -6.29 -20.10 12.21
C LYS A 125 -6.57 -20.95 13.44
N ASP A 126 -7.80 -20.96 13.93
CA ASP A 126 -8.25 -21.83 15.03
C ASP A 126 -7.33 -21.79 16.28
N LYS A 127 -6.93 -20.57 16.68
CA LYS A 127 -6.00 -20.29 17.78
C LYS A 127 -4.57 -20.82 17.58
N LYS A 128 -4.23 -21.28 16.37
CA LYS A 128 -2.89 -21.76 16.02
C LYS A 128 -2.21 -20.81 15.05
N ASN A 129 -0.91 -20.61 15.27
CA ASN A 129 -0.05 -19.91 14.31
C ASN A 129 0.55 -20.95 13.38
N ILE A 130 0.21 -20.87 12.09
CA ILE A 130 0.72 -21.74 11.04
C ILE A 130 1.84 -20.97 10.33
N PRO A 131 3.13 -21.31 10.54
CA PRO A 131 4.23 -20.64 9.85
C PRO A 131 4.09 -20.83 8.34
N ILE A 132 4.22 -19.74 7.58
CA ILE A 132 4.11 -19.76 6.12
C ILE A 132 5.50 -19.71 5.50
N ILE A 133 6.29 -18.72 5.88
CA ILE A 133 7.64 -18.50 5.36
C ILE A 133 8.48 -17.78 6.40
N GLN A 134 9.79 -17.95 6.30
CA GLN A 134 10.75 -17.16 7.03
C GLN A 134 11.46 -16.23 6.05
N LEU A 135 11.42 -14.94 6.36
CA LEU A 135 12.07 -13.88 5.62
C LEU A 135 13.40 -13.52 6.32
N SER A 136 14.35 -13.08 5.51
CA SER A 136 15.73 -12.78 5.91
C SER A 136 16.31 -11.63 5.08
N ARG A 137 17.62 -11.39 5.19
CA ARG A 137 18.33 -10.37 4.41
C ARG A 137 17.94 -10.39 2.92
N GLY A 138 17.51 -9.24 2.40
CA GLY A 138 17.04 -9.06 1.02
C GLY A 138 15.57 -9.42 0.78
N ASP A 139 14.82 -9.76 1.82
CA ASP A 139 13.38 -10.03 1.71
C ASP A 139 12.51 -8.82 2.04
N ILE A 140 11.37 -8.76 1.36
CA ILE A 140 10.37 -7.69 1.48
C ILE A 140 9.18 -8.21 2.28
N LEU A 141 8.58 -7.33 3.07
CA LEU A 141 7.32 -7.59 3.77
C LEU A 141 6.35 -6.41 3.62
N GLY A 142 5.06 -6.72 3.49
CA GLY A 142 3.97 -5.76 3.51
C GLY A 142 3.50 -5.32 2.12
N GLU A 143 4.08 -5.90 1.06
CA GLU A 143 3.82 -5.62 -0.34
C GLU A 143 2.32 -5.66 -0.71
N GLU A 144 1.60 -6.68 -0.23
CA GLU A 144 0.16 -6.85 -0.49
C GLU A 144 -0.63 -5.63 0.00
N THR A 145 -0.41 -5.24 1.24
CA THR A 145 -1.12 -4.12 1.88
C THR A 145 -0.56 -2.76 1.49
N PHE A 146 0.66 -2.67 0.99
CA PHE A 146 1.27 -1.40 0.59
C PHE A 146 0.81 -0.96 -0.80
N PHE A 147 0.65 -1.89 -1.75
CA PHE A 147 0.16 -1.58 -3.10
C PHE A 147 -1.35 -1.82 -3.24
N GLY A 148 -1.92 -2.78 -2.50
CA GLY A 148 -3.35 -3.09 -2.52
C GLY A 148 -4.20 -2.23 -1.57
N ILE A 149 -5.50 -2.56 -1.49
CA ILE A 149 -6.46 -2.01 -0.54
C ILE A 149 -7.05 -3.19 0.25
N SER A 150 -6.33 -3.67 1.26
CA SER A 150 -6.75 -4.80 2.09
C SER A 150 -6.20 -4.69 3.51
N PHE A 151 -6.84 -5.39 4.43
CA PHE A 151 -6.21 -5.72 5.71
C PHE A 151 -5.11 -6.76 5.49
N CYS A 152 -4.14 -6.83 6.40
CA CYS A 152 -3.12 -7.87 6.38
C CYS A 152 -3.76 -9.26 6.37
N SER A 153 -3.43 -10.07 5.37
CA SER A 153 -3.86 -11.46 5.31
C SER A 153 -3.02 -12.39 6.20
N LEU A 154 -1.81 -11.93 6.59
CA LEU A 154 -0.83 -12.66 7.39
C LEU A 154 -0.33 -11.79 8.55
N SER A 155 0.28 -12.44 9.55
CA SER A 155 1.05 -11.78 10.60
C SER A 155 2.53 -12.04 10.41
N ALA A 156 3.40 -11.16 10.91
CA ALA A 156 4.84 -11.38 10.88
C ALA A 156 5.49 -10.94 12.19
N VAL A 157 6.39 -11.78 12.71
CA VAL A 157 7.09 -11.55 13.98
C VAL A 157 8.60 -11.75 13.81
N THR A 158 9.39 -10.88 14.43
CA THR A 158 10.86 -11.02 14.46
C THR A 158 11.26 -12.24 15.30
N GLN A 159 12.25 -12.99 14.83
CA GLN A 159 12.82 -14.17 15.51
C GLN A 159 14.23 -13.92 16.04
N SER A 160 14.87 -12.87 15.56
CA SER A 160 16.14 -12.34 16.04
C SER A 160 16.01 -10.83 16.17
N GLU A 161 17.09 -10.16 16.56
CA GLU A 161 17.24 -8.76 16.22
C GLU A 161 17.17 -8.60 14.69
N VAL A 162 16.40 -7.61 14.23
CA VAL A 162 16.15 -7.34 12.81
C VAL A 162 16.48 -5.87 12.54
N ASN A 163 17.43 -5.67 11.62
CA ASN A 163 17.71 -4.37 11.04
C ASN A 163 16.95 -4.28 9.73
N LEU A 164 16.16 -3.23 9.59
CA LEU A 164 15.35 -3.02 8.40
C LEU A 164 15.25 -1.54 8.06
N ARG A 165 14.88 -1.28 6.82
CA ARG A 165 14.33 0.00 6.40
C ARG A 165 12.85 -0.15 6.11
N HIS A 166 12.10 0.92 6.33
CA HIS A 166 10.68 0.94 6.01
C HIS A 166 10.25 2.28 5.42
N ILE A 167 9.22 2.23 4.59
CA ILE A 167 8.59 3.42 4.04
C ILE A 167 7.09 3.34 4.24
N SER A 168 6.46 4.45 4.61
CA SER A 168 5.01 4.57 4.66
C SER A 168 4.45 4.96 3.30
N ARG A 169 3.21 4.56 3.01
CA ARG A 169 2.53 4.94 1.77
C ARG A 169 2.45 6.46 1.61
N LYS A 170 2.28 7.20 2.71
CA LYS A 170 2.24 8.67 2.71
C LYS A 170 3.56 9.27 2.20
N GLU A 171 4.70 8.72 2.63
CA GLU A 171 6.01 9.14 2.14
C GLU A 171 6.19 8.77 0.67
N ALA A 172 5.81 7.56 0.26
CA ALA A 172 5.92 7.16 -1.15
C ALA A 172 5.01 7.99 -2.09
N GLN A 173 3.90 8.55 -1.59
CA GLN A 173 3.04 9.43 -2.36
C GLN A 173 3.71 10.76 -2.74
N THR A 174 4.70 11.23 -1.98
CA THR A 174 5.43 12.46 -2.31
C THR A 174 6.43 12.27 -3.45
N TRP A 175 6.63 11.04 -3.93
CA TRP A 175 7.54 10.74 -5.04
C TRP A 175 7.03 11.21 -6.39
N HIS A 176 5.72 11.44 -6.55
CA HIS A 176 5.15 11.86 -7.83
C HIS A 176 5.83 13.11 -8.40
N ASP A 177 6.18 14.06 -7.52
CA ASP A 177 6.79 15.33 -7.91
C ASP A 177 8.31 15.21 -8.11
N LYS A 178 8.99 14.32 -7.37
CA LYS A 178 10.46 14.21 -7.35
C LYS A 178 11.02 13.14 -8.28
N ALA A 179 10.33 12.01 -8.42
CA ALA A 179 10.78 10.81 -9.12
C ALA A 179 9.59 10.09 -9.76
N PRO A 180 9.00 10.67 -10.84
CA PRO A 180 7.84 10.08 -11.49
C PRO A 180 8.20 8.72 -12.08
N GLY A 181 7.49 7.67 -11.65
CA GLY A 181 7.74 6.28 -12.06
C GLY A 181 8.37 5.40 -10.98
N LEU A 182 9.00 5.98 -9.96
CA LEU A 182 9.61 5.22 -8.86
C LEU A 182 8.60 4.31 -8.15
N PHE A 183 7.37 4.80 -7.93
CA PHE A 183 6.31 4.02 -7.30
C PHE A 183 5.97 2.75 -8.09
N GLU A 184 5.87 2.85 -9.41
CA GLU A 184 5.56 1.71 -10.30
C GLU A 184 6.74 0.74 -10.39
N LYS A 185 7.98 1.25 -10.51
CA LYS A 185 9.19 0.41 -10.49
C LYS A 185 9.29 -0.39 -9.19
N LEU A 186 9.01 0.23 -8.05
CA LEU A 186 9.00 -0.45 -6.76
C LEU A 186 7.87 -1.49 -6.67
N ALA A 187 6.69 -1.19 -7.22
CA ALA A 187 5.58 -2.13 -7.30
C ALA A 187 5.93 -3.35 -8.17
N ASP A 188 6.59 -3.13 -9.32
CA ASP A 188 7.09 -4.18 -10.21
C ASP A 188 8.13 -5.06 -9.51
N PHE A 189 9.11 -4.43 -8.84
CA PHE A 189 10.11 -5.14 -8.06
C PHE A 189 9.46 -6.02 -6.99
N CYS A 190 8.52 -5.47 -6.21
CA CYS A 190 7.81 -6.23 -5.18
C CYS A 190 6.99 -7.38 -5.77
N ARG A 191 6.37 -7.21 -6.95
CA ARG A 191 5.67 -8.31 -7.64
C ARG A 191 6.64 -9.42 -8.07
N LYS A 192 7.82 -9.08 -8.58
CA LYS A 192 8.84 -10.03 -9.04
C LYS A 192 9.55 -10.75 -7.88
N HIS A 193 9.82 -10.05 -6.78
CA HIS A 193 10.69 -10.51 -5.69
C HIS A 193 9.95 -10.82 -4.37
N GLY A 194 8.71 -10.34 -4.18
CA GLY A 194 7.89 -10.61 -2.99
C GLY A 194 7.60 -12.09 -2.78
N LYS A 195 7.87 -12.61 -1.58
CA LYS A 195 7.79 -14.05 -1.29
C LYS A 195 6.51 -14.46 -0.55
N SER A 196 5.85 -13.52 0.13
CA SER A 196 4.75 -13.82 1.06
C SER A 196 3.56 -14.47 0.35
N GLU A 197 3.04 -13.82 -0.70
CA GLU A 197 1.86 -14.35 -1.43
C GLU A 197 2.18 -15.68 -2.13
N ARG A 198 3.38 -15.80 -2.73
CA ARG A 198 3.84 -17.05 -3.37
C ARG A 198 3.92 -18.21 -2.36
N ALA A 199 4.34 -17.93 -1.13
CA ALA A 199 4.41 -18.95 -0.08
C ALA A 199 3.02 -19.42 0.38
N VAL A 200 2.03 -18.53 0.42
CA VAL A 200 0.63 -18.91 0.72
C VAL A 200 0.10 -19.87 -0.34
N VAL A 201 0.28 -19.54 -1.62
CA VAL A 201 -0.17 -20.40 -2.74
C VAL A 201 0.52 -21.77 -2.69
N ARG A 202 1.84 -21.81 -2.47
CA ARG A 202 2.61 -23.07 -2.38
C ARG A 202 2.17 -23.99 -1.25
N LYS A 203 1.72 -23.43 -0.11
CA LYS A 203 1.22 -24.23 1.02
C LYS A 203 -0.22 -24.69 0.84
N ASN A 204 -0.85 -24.39 -0.31
CA ASN A 204 -2.28 -24.60 -0.58
C ASN A 204 -3.15 -24.20 0.62
N LEU A 205 -2.78 -23.07 1.24
CA LEU A 205 -3.36 -22.68 2.51
C LEU A 205 -4.73 -22.06 2.22
N GLU A 206 -5.80 -22.83 2.45
CA GLU A 206 -7.15 -22.31 2.36
C GLU A 206 -7.40 -21.30 3.50
N ARG A 207 -7.29 -20.03 3.11
CA ARG A 207 -7.47 -18.85 3.98
C ARG A 207 -8.94 -18.54 4.22
N ARG A 208 -9.85 -19.05 3.40
CA ARG A 208 -11.29 -18.82 3.50
C ARG A 208 -11.92 -19.95 4.30
N THR A 209 -12.77 -19.59 5.26
CA THR A 209 -13.53 -20.57 6.04
C THR A 209 -14.69 -21.17 5.24
N TYR A 210 -15.26 -20.38 4.32
CA TYR A 210 -16.44 -20.75 3.53
C TYR A 210 -16.14 -20.65 2.03
N GLN A 211 -16.56 -21.67 1.28
CA GLN A 211 -16.44 -21.70 -0.17
C GLN A 211 -17.24 -20.56 -0.81
N ARG A 212 -16.67 -19.97 -1.85
CA ARG A 212 -17.34 -18.94 -2.65
C ARG A 212 -17.88 -19.56 -3.93
N HIS A 213 -19.08 -19.17 -4.29
CA HIS A 213 -19.78 -19.62 -5.49
C HIS A 213 -19.98 -18.41 -6.40
N PRO A 214 -19.72 -18.53 -7.71
CA PRO A 214 -20.15 -17.53 -8.67
C PRO A 214 -21.64 -17.22 -8.47
N CYS A 215 -22.03 -15.96 -8.57
CA CYS A 215 -23.41 -15.54 -8.36
C CYS A 215 -23.72 -14.33 -9.23
N LYS A 216 -24.72 -14.45 -10.11
CA LYS A 216 -25.18 -13.34 -10.94
C LYS A 216 -26.29 -12.59 -10.23
N GLY A 217 -26.09 -11.30 -10.03
CA GLY A 217 -27.06 -10.45 -9.35
C GLY A 217 -26.57 -9.02 -9.22
N ASN A 218 -27.33 -8.20 -8.51
CA ASN A 218 -26.96 -6.82 -8.24
C ASN A 218 -26.82 -6.60 -6.73
N ALA A 219 -25.80 -5.85 -6.35
CA ALA A 219 -25.60 -5.39 -4.99
C ALA A 219 -25.78 -3.87 -4.93
N THR A 220 -26.46 -3.38 -3.89
CA THR A 220 -26.48 -1.96 -3.51
C THR A 220 -26.03 -1.85 -2.07
N ALA A 221 -24.91 -1.18 -1.83
CA ALA A 221 -24.27 -1.03 -0.53
C ALA A 221 -24.35 0.42 -0.04
N TYR A 222 -24.91 0.66 1.14
CA TYR A 222 -24.93 1.95 1.82
C TYR A 222 -23.88 1.97 2.92
N LEU A 223 -23.09 3.06 3.00
CA LEU A 223 -22.21 3.26 4.15
C LEU A 223 -23.05 3.45 5.42
N ILE A 224 -22.60 2.85 6.51
CA ILE A 224 -23.18 3.05 7.84
C ILE A 224 -22.37 4.12 8.58
N ASP A 225 -23.04 5.11 9.15
CA ASP A 225 -22.41 6.14 9.96
C ASP A 225 -22.07 5.67 11.38
N GLY A 226 -21.42 6.52 12.18
CA GLY A 226 -21.06 6.19 13.56
C GLY A 226 -22.25 5.94 14.50
N GLN A 227 -23.47 6.29 14.08
CA GLN A 227 -24.72 6.06 14.83
C GLN A 227 -25.47 4.80 14.36
N GLY A 228 -24.97 4.11 13.33
CA GLY A 228 -25.61 2.92 12.78
C GLY A 228 -26.63 3.21 11.68
N ASN A 229 -26.76 4.45 11.23
CA ASN A 229 -27.72 4.84 10.19
C ASN A 229 -27.10 4.78 8.79
N LYS A 230 -27.94 4.59 7.78
CA LYS A 230 -27.54 4.67 6.37
C LYS A 230 -27.12 6.09 6.02
N SER A 231 -25.92 6.23 5.49
CA SER A 231 -25.46 7.43 4.82
C SER A 231 -26.17 7.58 3.46
N GLN A 232 -26.15 8.80 2.92
CA GLN A 232 -26.53 9.07 1.53
C GLN A 232 -25.51 8.50 0.53
N THR A 233 -24.31 8.14 0.98
CA THR A 233 -23.29 7.52 0.14
C THR A 233 -23.60 6.04 -0.07
N TYR A 234 -23.79 5.64 -1.32
CA TYR A 234 -24.00 4.25 -1.71
C TYR A 234 -23.20 3.87 -2.95
N PHE A 235 -23.00 2.56 -3.11
CA PHE A 235 -22.34 1.95 -4.24
C PHE A 235 -23.26 0.89 -4.83
N ARG A 236 -23.23 0.73 -6.16
CA ARG A 236 -24.00 -0.30 -6.86
C ARG A 236 -23.14 -0.97 -7.91
N GLY A 237 -23.33 -2.27 -8.07
CA GLY A 237 -22.78 -3.02 -9.19
C GLY A 237 -23.19 -4.47 -9.19
N GLY A 238 -22.58 -5.23 -10.09
CA GLY A 238 -22.86 -6.65 -10.29
C GLY A 238 -22.16 -7.51 -9.26
N ILE A 239 -22.83 -8.56 -8.78
CA ILE A 239 -22.22 -9.56 -7.92
C ILE A 239 -21.31 -10.43 -8.78
N GLU A 240 -20.12 -10.73 -8.26
CA GLU A 240 -19.16 -11.65 -8.87
C GLU A 240 -19.26 -13.03 -8.23
N ASP A 241 -19.24 -13.07 -6.89
CA ASP A 241 -19.32 -14.28 -6.10
C ASP A 241 -19.97 -14.01 -4.74
N ILE A 242 -20.41 -15.08 -4.08
CA ILE A 242 -20.96 -15.05 -2.73
C ILE A 242 -20.54 -16.30 -1.93
N SER A 243 -20.39 -16.15 -0.63
CA SER A 243 -20.32 -17.25 0.34
C SER A 243 -21.23 -16.97 1.52
N GLN A 244 -21.39 -17.97 2.39
CA GLN A 244 -22.11 -17.80 3.64
C GLN A 244 -21.59 -16.63 4.51
N SER A 245 -20.30 -16.28 4.39
CA SER A 245 -19.66 -15.25 5.21
C SER A 245 -19.42 -13.92 4.49
N GLY A 246 -19.79 -13.78 3.23
CA GLY A 246 -19.52 -12.53 2.51
C GLY A 246 -19.85 -12.54 1.02
N VAL A 247 -19.72 -11.38 0.39
CA VAL A 247 -20.06 -11.16 -1.03
C VAL A 247 -18.97 -10.35 -1.71
N CYS A 248 -18.77 -10.58 -3.01
CA CYS A 248 -17.96 -9.75 -3.89
C CYS A 248 -18.86 -9.09 -4.92
N PHE A 249 -18.70 -7.78 -5.12
CA PHE A 249 -19.43 -7.07 -6.16
C PHE A 249 -18.56 -5.97 -6.78
N SER A 250 -18.87 -5.64 -8.03
CA SER A 250 -18.18 -4.59 -8.76
C SER A 250 -18.65 -3.20 -8.37
N MET A 251 -17.77 -2.21 -8.50
CA MET A 251 -18.00 -0.82 -8.18
C MET A 251 -17.17 0.04 -9.13
N LYS A 252 -17.71 1.16 -9.58
CA LYS A 252 -16.94 2.20 -10.28
C LYS A 252 -16.53 3.30 -9.32
N CYS A 253 -15.26 3.67 -9.31
CA CYS A 253 -14.77 4.76 -8.47
C CYS A 253 -13.66 5.54 -9.16
N SER A 254 -13.89 6.82 -9.48
CA SER A 254 -12.93 7.64 -10.23
C SER A 254 -11.66 8.02 -9.45
N LYS A 255 -11.68 7.92 -8.12
CA LYS A 255 -10.55 8.29 -7.25
C LYS A 255 -10.10 7.11 -6.40
N GLN A 256 -8.82 6.76 -6.45
CA GLN A 256 -8.26 5.65 -5.69
C GLN A 256 -8.29 5.91 -4.18
N GLU A 257 -8.16 7.16 -3.75
CA GLU A 257 -8.27 7.59 -2.34
C GLU A 257 -9.66 7.30 -1.78
N THR A 258 -10.70 7.54 -2.58
CA THR A 258 -12.08 7.23 -2.19
C THR A 258 -12.25 5.72 -2.04
N ALA A 259 -11.77 4.91 -2.98
CA ALA A 259 -11.81 3.45 -2.89
C ALA A 259 -11.05 2.94 -1.65
N ARG A 260 -9.89 3.55 -1.32
CA ARG A 260 -9.12 3.23 -0.11
C ARG A 260 -9.87 3.55 1.17
N ALA A 261 -10.58 4.69 1.21
CA ALA A 261 -11.34 5.13 2.37
C ALA A 261 -12.52 4.19 2.72
N LEU A 262 -12.90 3.29 1.80
CA LEU A 262 -13.92 2.27 2.04
C LEU A 262 -13.43 1.11 2.91
N LEU A 263 -12.12 0.85 2.94
CA LEU A 263 -11.57 -0.27 3.69
C LEU A 263 -11.89 -0.11 5.18
N GLY A 264 -12.51 -1.15 5.77
CA GLY A 264 -12.94 -1.15 7.16
C GLY A 264 -14.24 -0.40 7.44
N LYS A 265 -14.91 0.16 6.43
CA LYS A 265 -16.24 0.77 6.63
C LYS A 265 -17.30 -0.31 6.80
N GLU A 266 -18.20 -0.05 7.75
CA GLU A 266 -19.43 -0.80 7.93
C GLU A 266 -20.44 -0.39 6.87
N ILE A 267 -21.15 -1.38 6.32
CA ILE A 267 -22.14 -1.18 5.28
C ILE A 267 -23.39 -2.03 5.52
N GLU A 268 -24.53 -1.54 5.03
CA GLU A 268 -25.69 -2.36 4.76
C GLU A 268 -25.70 -2.65 3.25
N ILE A 269 -25.79 -3.92 2.88
CA ILE A 269 -25.79 -4.35 1.49
C ILE A 269 -27.11 -5.07 1.17
N THR A 270 -27.81 -4.57 0.16
CA THR A 270 -28.95 -5.23 -0.46
C THR A 270 -28.48 -6.04 -1.67
N ILE A 271 -28.69 -7.34 -1.62
CA ILE A 271 -28.39 -8.31 -2.66
C ILE A 271 -29.69 -8.68 -3.37
N ILE A 272 -29.70 -8.59 -4.68
CA ILE A 272 -30.83 -8.95 -5.54
C ILE A 272 -30.35 -9.97 -6.56
N ILE A 273 -30.90 -11.18 -6.51
CA ILE A 273 -30.64 -12.25 -7.46
C ILE A 273 -31.93 -12.45 -8.28
N PRO A 274 -31.94 -12.02 -9.56
CA PRO A 274 -33.14 -12.14 -10.40
C PRO A 274 -33.59 -13.58 -10.58
N GLU A 275 -32.64 -14.51 -10.73
CA GLU A 275 -32.86 -15.93 -11.07
C GLU A 275 -33.47 -16.78 -9.94
N GLY A 276 -34.03 -16.16 -8.91
CA GLY A 276 -34.86 -16.80 -7.88
C GLY A 276 -35.75 -15.81 -7.13
N GLU A 277 -35.94 -14.60 -7.68
CA GLU A 277 -36.62 -13.47 -7.02
C GLU A 277 -36.12 -13.18 -5.60
N ILE A 278 -34.83 -13.44 -5.34
CA ILE A 278 -34.26 -13.31 -4.00
C ILE A 278 -33.84 -11.87 -3.78
N LYS A 279 -34.37 -11.28 -2.70
CA LYS A 279 -33.89 -10.02 -2.15
C LYS A 279 -33.41 -10.24 -0.72
N ARG A 280 -32.15 -9.95 -0.46
CA ARG A 280 -31.53 -10.12 0.86
C ARG A 280 -30.85 -8.85 1.33
N ILE A 281 -31.03 -8.50 2.60
CA ILE A 281 -30.31 -7.40 3.23
C ILE A 281 -29.32 -8.00 4.23
N CYS A 282 -28.05 -7.63 4.09
CA CYS A 282 -26.98 -8.05 4.98
C CYS A 282 -26.26 -6.83 5.55
N HIS A 283 -25.64 -6.99 6.71
CA HIS A 283 -24.73 -6.01 7.29
C HIS A 283 -23.32 -6.59 7.28
N GLY A 284 -22.31 -5.78 7.03
CA GLY A 284 -20.94 -6.26 7.00
C GLY A 284 -19.90 -5.16 6.90
N THR A 285 -18.64 -5.58 6.88
CA THR A 285 -17.47 -4.71 6.78
C THR A 285 -16.79 -4.92 5.43
N ILE A 286 -16.36 -3.84 4.79
CA ILE A 286 -15.50 -3.92 3.60
C ILE A 286 -14.10 -4.35 4.04
N VAL A 287 -13.62 -5.52 3.56
CA VAL A 287 -12.35 -6.13 3.99
C VAL A 287 -11.25 -6.08 2.93
N LYS A 288 -11.62 -5.89 1.66
CA LYS A 288 -10.70 -5.71 0.55
C LYS A 288 -11.37 -4.96 -0.59
N VAL A 289 -10.61 -4.12 -1.27
CA VAL A 289 -10.99 -3.49 -2.53
C VAL A 289 -9.89 -3.80 -3.55
N SER A 290 -10.25 -4.41 -4.67
CA SER A 290 -9.32 -4.79 -5.73
C SER A 290 -9.51 -3.85 -6.91
N PHE A 291 -8.46 -3.23 -7.41
CA PHE A 291 -8.53 -2.39 -8.61
C PHE A 291 -8.43 -3.25 -9.87
N HIS A 292 -9.23 -2.89 -10.86
CA HIS A 292 -9.21 -3.40 -12.24
C HIS A 292 -9.04 -2.24 -13.22
N LEU A 293 -8.92 -2.57 -14.51
CA LEU A 293 -8.82 -1.55 -15.56
C LEU A 293 -10.02 -0.59 -15.55
N HIS A 294 -9.80 0.65 -16.02
CA HIS A 294 -10.85 1.66 -16.23
C HIS A 294 -11.65 2.09 -14.98
N ASN A 295 -11.00 2.18 -13.81
CA ASN A 295 -11.62 2.62 -12.56
C ASN A 295 -12.72 1.67 -12.04
N ASP A 296 -12.70 0.43 -12.50
CA ASP A 296 -13.52 -0.64 -11.95
C ASP A 296 -12.80 -1.26 -10.75
N TYR A 297 -13.58 -1.62 -9.74
CA TYR A 297 -13.10 -2.22 -8.52
C TYR A 297 -14.00 -3.39 -8.11
N SER A 298 -13.42 -4.44 -7.54
CA SER A 298 -14.18 -5.44 -6.79
C SER A 298 -14.12 -5.12 -5.31
N VAL A 299 -15.29 -5.04 -4.68
CA VAL A 299 -15.45 -4.79 -3.24
C VAL A 299 -15.78 -6.12 -2.56
N HIS A 300 -14.89 -6.56 -1.69
CA HIS A 300 -15.11 -7.75 -0.87
C HIS A 300 -15.65 -7.35 0.49
N VAL A 301 -16.83 -7.88 0.81
CA VAL A 301 -17.55 -7.63 2.06
C VAL A 301 -17.57 -8.90 2.88
N ARG A 302 -17.22 -8.79 4.16
CA ARG A 302 -17.45 -9.84 5.15
C ARG A 302 -18.73 -9.52 5.91
N PHE A 303 -19.67 -10.44 5.93
CA PHE A 303 -20.91 -10.26 6.69
C PHE A 303 -20.64 -10.30 8.19
N LYS A 304 -21.44 -9.52 8.93
CA LYS A 304 -21.45 -9.51 10.39
C LYS A 304 -22.00 -10.83 10.95
N ASN A 305 -23.04 -11.35 10.30
CA ASN A 305 -23.65 -12.64 10.62
C ASN A 305 -23.51 -13.57 9.42
N LEU A 306 -23.29 -14.86 9.68
CA LEU A 306 -23.28 -15.89 8.65
C LEU A 306 -24.68 -16.02 8.03
N LEU A 307 -24.76 -16.24 6.72
CA LEU A 307 -26.00 -16.67 6.08
C LEU A 307 -26.27 -18.14 6.43
N GLU A 308 -27.49 -18.39 6.91
CA GLU A 308 -27.95 -19.76 7.17
C GLU A 308 -28.07 -20.53 5.86
N GLU A 309 -27.92 -21.86 5.94
CA GLU A 309 -27.91 -22.71 4.74
C GLU A 309 -29.21 -22.62 3.94
N ALA A 310 -30.36 -22.46 4.62
CA ALA A 310 -31.66 -22.25 3.98
C ALA A 310 -31.78 -20.92 3.23
N GLU A 311 -31.04 -19.90 3.67
CA GLU A 311 -30.99 -18.59 3.00
C GLU A 311 -29.95 -18.57 1.88
N PHE A 312 -28.85 -19.30 2.05
CA PHE A 312 -27.72 -19.31 1.13
C PHE A 312 -27.93 -20.22 -0.07
N LYS A 313 -28.46 -21.44 0.11
CA LYS A 313 -28.65 -22.41 -0.98
C LYS A 313 -29.42 -21.85 -2.18
N PRO A 314 -30.57 -21.16 -2.00
CA PRO A 314 -31.31 -20.57 -3.11
C PRO A 314 -30.51 -19.53 -3.90
N MET A 315 -29.50 -18.90 -3.28
CA MET A 315 -28.67 -17.87 -3.91
C MET A 315 -27.63 -18.45 -4.89
N ILE A 316 -27.36 -19.76 -4.82
CA ILE A 316 -26.29 -20.41 -5.61
C ILE A 316 -26.79 -21.56 -6.50
N SER A 317 -28.04 -21.99 -6.35
CA SER A 317 -28.54 -23.29 -6.83
C SER A 317 -28.77 -23.43 -8.34
N ASN A 318 -28.46 -22.42 -9.18
CA ASN A 318 -28.68 -22.49 -10.64
C ASN A 318 -27.41 -22.27 -11.50
N ASN A 319 -26.21 -22.24 -10.90
CA ASN A 319 -24.95 -22.12 -11.67
C ASN A 319 -24.28 -23.47 -12.01
N ASP A 320 -24.86 -24.60 -11.59
CA ASP A 320 -24.32 -25.95 -11.85
C ASP A 320 -24.88 -26.61 -13.13
N SER A 321 -25.58 -25.87 -14.00
CA SER A 321 -26.21 -26.42 -15.22
C SER A 321 -25.43 -26.21 -16.53
N ASP A 322 -24.16 -25.79 -16.48
CA ASP A 322 -23.30 -25.61 -17.66
C ASP A 322 -21.97 -26.39 -17.52
N THR A 323 -22.07 -27.71 -17.33
CA THR A 323 -21.01 -28.65 -17.72
C THR A 323 -21.64 -29.99 -18.08
N ASP A 324 -22.08 -30.10 -19.33
CA ASP A 324 -22.17 -31.35 -20.10
C ASP A 324 -21.35 -31.16 -21.38
#